data_AF-A0A662BVB6-F1
#
_entry.id   AF-A0A662BVB6-F1
#
_cell.length_a   1.000
_cell.length_b   1.000
_cell.length_c   1.000
_cell.angle_alpha   90.00
_cell.angle_beta   90.00
_cell.angle_gamma   90.00
#
_symmetry.space_group_name_H-M   'P 1'
#
loop_
_entity.id
_entity.type
_entity.pdbx_description
1 polymer ?
#
loop_
_entity_poly.entity_id
_entity_poly.type
_entity_poly.pdbx_seq_one_letter_code
_entity_poly.pdbx_strand_id
1 'polypeptide(L)' 'MRKELEERLIRFASDILSLKRYIKSTFEGDHLAKQFVRSGTSVALNFGEVQGAETSKDFIHKQALS' A
#
# COMPACT_ATOMS: atom_id res chain seq x y z
N MET A 1 13.22 -3.33 -10.38
CA MET A 1 12.65 -1.98 -10.18
C MET A 1 11.16 -1.98 -9.81
N ARG A 2 10.20 -2.40 -10.66
CA ARG A 2 8.76 -2.36 -10.31
C ARG A 2 8.35 -3.31 -9.17
N LYS A 3 8.76 -4.59 -9.25
CA LYS A 3 8.58 -5.58 -8.17
C LYS A 3 9.31 -5.20 -6.87
N GLU A 4 10.47 -4.60 -6.98
CA GLU A 4 11.25 -4.16 -5.82
C GLU A 4 10.57 -3.01 -5.07
N LEU A 5 9.96 -2.07 -5.81
CA LEU A 5 9.15 -1.01 -5.22
C LEU A 5 7.89 -1.60 -4.55
N GLU A 6 7.22 -2.54 -5.20
CA GLU A 6 6.06 -3.26 -4.63
C GLU A 6 6.42 -3.94 -3.30
N GLU A 7 7.50 -4.72 -3.27
CA GLU A 7 7.97 -5.39 -2.08
C GLU A 7 8.31 -4.41 -0.96
N ARG A 8 8.93 -3.27 -1.29
CA ARG A 8 9.23 -2.20 -0.32
C ARG A 8 7.96 -1.58 0.25
N LEU A 9 6.93 -1.36 -0.56
CA LEU A 9 5.65 -0.81 -0.12
C LEU A 9 4.88 -1.80 0.77
N ILE A 10 4.90 -3.09 0.43
CA ILE A 10 4.30 -4.14 1.25
C ILE A 10 5.02 -4.24 2.61
N ARG A 11 6.36 -4.22 2.61
CA ARG A 11 7.15 -4.22 3.86
C ARG A 11 6.83 -2.99 4.71
N PHE A 12 6.79 -1.81 4.10
CA PHE A 12 6.44 -0.58 4.80
C PHE A 12 5.04 -0.64 5.44
N ALA A 13 4.03 -1.15 4.72
CA ALA A 13 2.69 -1.34 5.27
C ALA A 13 2.68 -2.35 6.44
N SER A 14 3.45 -3.44 6.34
CA SER A 14 3.64 -4.42 7.41
C SER A 14 4.30 -3.83 8.65
N ASP A 15 5.31 -2.96 8.47
CA ASP A 15 6.01 -2.29 9.56
C ASP A 15 5.09 -1.31 10.31
N ILE A 16 4.25 -0.57 9.58
CA ILE A 16 3.21 0.32 10.16
C ILE A 16 2.20 -0.49 10.98
N LEU A 17 1.75 -1.65 10.50
CA LEU A 17 0.85 -2.52 11.26
C LEU A 17 1.52 -3.07 12.52
N SER A 18 2.82 -3.34 12.43
CA SER A 18 3.65 -3.82 13.53
C SER A 18 3.87 -2.74 14.59
N LEU A 19 3.90 -1.45 14.20
CA LEU A 19 4.03 -0.30 15.09
C LEU A 19 2.92 -0.27 16.16
N LYS A 20 1.70 -0.71 15.82
CA LYS A 20 0.58 -0.81 16.77
C LYS A 20 0.98 -1.58 18.05
N ARG A 21 1.81 -2.62 17.92
CA ARG A 21 2.22 -3.45 19.06
C ARG A 21 3.05 -2.70 20.11
N TYR A 22 3.62 -1.56 19.74
CA TYR A 22 4.44 -0.72 20.63
C TYR A 22 3.70 0.52 21.13
N ILE A 23 2.50 0.80 20.59
CA ILE A 23 1.69 1.92 21.03
C ILE A 23 0.89 1.50 22.26
N LYS A 24 1.02 2.27 23.34
CA LYS A 24 0.23 2.06 24.56
C LYS A 24 -1.25 2.25 24.23
N SER A 25 -2.11 1.33 24.72
CA SER A 25 -3.56 1.46 24.58
C SER A 25 -4.09 2.56 25.49
N THR A 26 -4.02 3.79 25.00
CA THR A 26 -4.67 5.00 25.53
C THR A 26 -5.50 5.62 24.42
N PHE A 27 -6.33 6.60 24.75
CA PHE A 27 -7.15 7.30 23.75
C PHE A 27 -6.28 7.92 22.64
N GLU A 28 -5.20 8.61 23.03
CA GLU A 28 -4.26 9.25 22.12
C GLU A 28 -3.48 8.21 21.32
N GLY A 29 -3.05 7.13 21.97
CA GLY A 29 -2.34 6.03 21.32
C GLY A 29 -3.19 5.36 20.25
N ASP A 30 -4.43 5.00 20.57
CA ASP A 30 -5.35 4.38 19.63
C ASP A 30 -5.73 5.34 18.48
N HIS A 31 -5.88 6.64 18.78
CA HIS A 31 -6.12 7.66 17.77
C HIS A 31 -4.94 7.75 16.79
N LEU A 32 -3.72 7.83 17.30
CA LEU A 32 -2.50 7.88 16.50
C LEU A 32 -2.30 6.61 15.67
N ALA A 33 -2.51 5.43 16.28
CA ALA A 33 -2.39 4.15 15.63
C ALA A 33 -3.35 4.03 14.43
N LYS A 34 -4.61 4.46 14.58
CA LYS A 34 -5.59 4.48 13.49
C LYS A 34 -5.14 5.38 12.33
N GLN A 35 -4.59 6.56 12.64
CA GLN A 35 -4.09 7.47 11.59
C GLN A 35 -2.88 6.88 10.85
N PHE A 36 -1.94 6.28 11.58
CA PHE A 36 -0.78 5.61 10.99
C PHE A 36 -1.17 4.43 10.11
N VAL A 37 -2.02 3.52 10.61
CA VAL A 37 -2.45 2.35 9.83
C VAL A 37 -3.15 2.78 8.54
N ARG A 38 -4.04 3.77 8.60
CA ARG A 38 -4.74 4.27 7.40
C ARG A 38 -3.79 4.87 6.38
N SER A 39 -2.85 5.72 6.83
CA SER A 39 -1.93 6.42 5.94
C SER A 39 -0.82 5.52 5.40
N GLY A 40 -0.32 4.57 6.19
CA GLY A 40 0.76 3.66 5.78
C GLY A 40 0.29 2.57 4.82
N THR A 41 -0.93 2.05 5.00
CA THR A 41 -1.48 1.00 4.12
C THR A 41 -2.00 1.56 2.78
N SER A 42 -2.45 2.83 2.74
CA SER A 42 -2.93 3.45 1.50
C SER A 42 -1.87 3.54 0.41
N VAL A 43 -0.58 3.67 0.77
CA VAL A 43 0.52 3.74 -0.20
C VAL A 43 0.65 2.43 -0.98
N ALA A 44 0.58 1.28 -0.30
CA ALA A 44 0.63 -0.03 -0.94
C ALA A 44 -0.62 -0.30 -1.80
N LEU A 45 -1.80 0.09 -1.31
CA LEU A 45 -3.07 -0.04 -2.04
C LEU A 45 -3.08 0.81 -3.32
N ASN A 46 -2.74 2.10 -3.22
CA ASN A 46 -2.69 3.02 -4.36
C ASN A 46 -1.69 2.54 -5.42
N PHE A 47 -0.54 1.99 -5.00
CA PHE A 47 0.43 1.43 -5.92
C PHE A 47 -0.11 0.20 -6.66
N GLY A 48 -0.78 -0.71 -5.94
CA GLY A 48 -1.45 -1.87 -6.53
C GLY A 48 -2.52 -1.47 -7.55
N GLU A 49 -3.31 -0.43 -7.25
CA GLU A 49 -4.31 0.11 -8.17
C GLU A 49 -3.68 0.68 -9.45
N VAL A 50 -2.61 1.47 -9.34
CA VAL A 50 -1.89 2.01 -10.51
C VAL A 50 -1.32 0.87 -11.36
N GLN A 51 -0.73 -0.15 -10.75
CA GLN A 51 -0.23 -1.33 -11.46
C GLN A 51 -1.33 -2.10 -12.18
N GLY A 52 -2.47 -2.32 -11.53
CA GLY A 52 -3.63 -2.98 -12.13
C GLY A 52 -4.23 -2.18 -13.28
N ALA A 53 -4.31 -0.85 -13.14
CA ALA A 53 -4.84 0.05 -14.16
C ALA A 53 -3.92 0.16 -15.39
N GLU A 54 -2.60 0.26 -15.19
CA GLU A 54 -1.61 0.20 -16.28
C GLU A 54 -1.72 -1.13 -17.02
N THR A 55 -1.72 -2.26 -16.31
CA THR A 55 -1.77 -3.58 -16.95
C THR A 55 -3.06 -3.77 -17.75
N SER A 56 -4.22 -3.35 -17.22
CA SER A 56 -5.52 -3.57 -17.87
C SER A 56 -5.71 -2.72 -19.14
N LYS A 57 -5.38 -1.42 -19.09
CA LYS A 57 -5.48 -0.55 -20.27
C LYS A 57 -4.41 -0.89 -21.32
N ASP A 58 -3.19 -1.19 -20.89
CA ASP A 58 -2.08 -1.48 -21.79
C ASP A 58 -2.24 -2.86 -22.48
N PHE A 59 -2.91 -3.82 -21.82
CA PHE A 59 -3.24 -5.13 -22.41
C PHE A 59 -4.31 -5.04 -23.52
N ILE A 60 -5.38 -4.27 -23.30
CA ILE A 60 -6.43 -4.05 -24.32
C ILE A 60 -5.86 -3.27 -25.52
N HIS A 61 -5.05 -2.24 -25.27
CA HIS A 61 -4.49 -1.42 -26.33
C HIS A 61 -3.48 -2.20 -27.20
N LYS A 62 -2.73 -3.15 -26.62
CA LYS A 62 -1.82 -4.03 -27.36
C LYS A 62 -2.53 -5.15 -28.13
N GLN A 63 -3.66 -5.68 -27.63
CA GLN A 63 -4.46 -6.64 -28.41
C GLN A 63 -5.17 -6.00 -29.60
N ALA A 64 -5.62 -4.75 -29.49
CA ALA A 64 -6.27 -4.05 -30.61
C ALA A 64 -5.29 -3.64 -31.74
N LEU A 65 -3.97 -3.74 -31.49
CA LEU A 65 -2.92 -3.41 -32.46
C LEU A 65 -2.21 -4.66 -33.04
N SER A 66 -2.73 -5.87 -32.77
CA SER A 66 -2.27 -7.14 -33.37
C SER A 66 -3.31 -7.73 -34.31
#